data_AF-A4RYM0-F1
#
_entry.id   AF-A4RYM0-F1
#
_cell.length_a   1.000
_cell.length_b   1.000
_cell.length_c   1.000
_cell.angle_alpha   90.00
_cell.angle_beta   90.00
_cell.angle_gamma   90.00
#
_symmetry.space_group_name_H-M   'P 1'
#
loop_
_entity.id
_entity.type
_entity.pdbx_description
1 polymer ?
#
loop_
_entity_poly.entity_id
_entity_poly.type
_entity_poly.pdbx_seq_one_letter_code
_entity_poly.pdbx_strand_id
1 'polypeptide(L)'
;MTTAGGAAETLTSASDLAPVVGSLASEVVPVASQSWPTTAALMYAMEYFHVAHGLEWWLAIVGATVFMRTITFPLIVMQMRNTAKMQLCKPELEALQAKMKSNPQQDPELANAYYKEMQKVWKKYDVNPVKSFAPILINAPVFISFFFAISKMAQGVPSFESGGPSMYPDLSMADPTYSLPILSSLTFLASVELGAVEGMQTSQSAQMKWFLRALAVAMVPLTASFPQGVFVYWITSNIFSGFQTSITRTKAFKSTMGIPDVSAVAEAPAEAALGRVQLDRFQKKYGATPTLHKRPPTQKQRKK
;
A
#
# COMPACT_ATOMS: atom_id res chain seq x y z
N MET A 1 61.49 14.46 -31.37
CA MET A 1 60.50 15.53 -31.14
C MET A 1 59.26 15.17 -31.94
N THR A 2 58.06 15.37 -31.38
CA THR A 2 56.71 14.92 -31.84
C THR A 2 56.51 13.39 -31.79
N THR A 3 55.49 12.77 -31.19
CA THR A 3 54.12 13.14 -30.74
C THR A 3 53.70 12.25 -29.56
N ALA A 4 53.01 12.81 -28.55
CA ALA A 4 52.17 12.06 -27.61
C ALA A 4 51.11 13.02 -27.04
N GLY A 5 50.03 13.23 -27.79
CA GLY A 5 48.84 13.94 -27.34
C GLY A 5 47.69 12.95 -27.32
N GLY A 6 47.23 12.58 -26.13
CA GLY A 6 46.09 11.69 -25.97
C GLY A 6 45.96 11.21 -24.53
N ALA A 7 44.80 11.51 -23.94
CA ALA A 7 44.28 11.00 -22.68
C ALA A 7 44.87 11.58 -21.38
N ALA A 8 44.42 12.78 -20.98
CA ALA A 8 44.30 13.17 -19.57
C ALA A 8 43.49 14.46 -19.38
N GLU A 9 42.24 14.54 -19.87
CA GLU A 9 41.31 15.59 -19.44
C GLU A 9 39.93 14.98 -19.15
N THR A 10 39.85 14.25 -18.04
CA THR A 10 38.60 13.83 -17.42
C THR A 10 38.74 13.94 -15.92
N LEU A 11 38.59 15.15 -15.38
CA LEU A 11 38.23 15.38 -13.98
C LEU A 11 37.36 16.64 -13.87
N THR A 12 36.06 16.42 -13.96
CA THR A 12 35.03 16.93 -13.03
C THR A 12 35.51 18.00 -12.04
N SER A 13 35.30 19.27 -12.37
CA SER A 13 35.37 20.36 -11.41
C SER A 13 33.98 20.66 -10.85
N ALA A 14 33.86 20.83 -9.54
CA ALA A 14 32.61 21.19 -8.86
C ALA A 14 32.02 22.55 -9.34
N SER A 15 32.83 23.37 -10.02
CA SER A 15 32.42 24.63 -10.63
C SER A 15 31.52 24.46 -11.86
N ASP A 16 31.61 23.32 -12.57
CA ASP A 16 30.84 23.09 -13.80
C ASP A 16 29.45 22.49 -13.52
N LEU A 17 29.26 21.97 -12.30
CA LEU A 17 27.98 21.44 -11.82
C LEU A 17 27.12 22.50 -11.14
N ALA A 18 27.71 23.58 -10.61
CA ALA A 18 26.97 24.64 -9.91
C ALA A 18 25.88 25.35 -10.75
N PRO A 19 26.07 25.64 -12.06
CA PRO A 19 25.02 26.24 -12.89
C PRO A 19 23.91 25.23 -13.24
N VAL A 20 24.26 23.95 -13.42
CA VAL A 20 23.32 22.86 -13.73
C VAL A 20 22.46 22.51 -12.51
N VAL A 21 23.04 22.49 -11.31
CA VAL A 21 22.32 22.33 -10.05
C VAL A 21 21.43 23.55 -9.75
N GLY A 22 21.81 24.75 -10.20
CA GLY A 22 21.00 25.96 -10.08
C GLY A 22 19.83 26.05 -11.06
N SER A 23 19.94 25.49 -12.28
CA SER A 23 18.86 25.51 -13.27
C SER A 23 17.84 24.39 -13.08
N LEU A 24 18.28 23.20 -12.65
CA LEU A 24 17.41 22.04 -12.40
C LEU A 24 16.60 22.17 -11.10
N ALA A 25 17.07 22.98 -10.13
CA ALA A 25 16.37 23.25 -8.87
C ALA A 25 15.20 24.27 -9.00
N SER A 26 14.88 24.75 -10.20
CA SER A 26 13.91 25.84 -10.42
C SER A 26 12.70 25.46 -11.26
N GLU A 27 12.70 24.33 -11.97
CA GLU A 27 11.61 24.01 -12.90
C GLU A 27 10.41 23.37 -12.18
N VAL A 28 10.65 22.66 -11.08
CA VAL A 28 9.58 22.07 -10.26
C VAL A 28 8.93 23.12 -9.33
N VAL A 29 9.70 24.11 -8.84
CA VAL A 29 9.24 25.11 -7.85
C VAL A 29 7.97 25.87 -8.28
N PRO A 30 7.85 26.40 -9.53
CA PRO A 30 6.64 27.07 -9.99
C PRO A 30 5.39 26.18 -9.94
N VAL A 31 5.57 24.89 -10.20
CA VAL A 31 4.48 23.90 -10.22
C VAL A 31 4.14 23.43 -8.80
N ALA A 32 5.16 23.23 -7.96
CA ALA A 32 5.02 22.77 -6.59
C ALA A 32 4.41 23.84 -5.68
N SER A 33 4.80 25.12 -5.82
CA SER A 33 4.27 26.23 -5.02
C SER A 33 2.76 26.45 -5.19
N GLN A 34 2.19 26.04 -6.33
CA GLN A 34 0.76 26.11 -6.64
C GLN A 34 0.02 24.80 -6.32
N SER A 35 0.67 23.87 -5.62
CA SER A 35 0.12 22.55 -5.34
C SER A 35 -0.20 22.37 -3.86
N TRP A 36 -1.05 21.38 -3.59
CA TRP A 36 -1.32 20.96 -2.21
C TRP A 36 -0.01 20.56 -1.53
N PRO A 37 0.17 20.80 -0.21
CA PRO A 37 1.45 20.56 0.45
C PRO A 37 2.00 19.15 0.29
N THR A 38 1.14 18.12 0.29
CA THR A 38 1.55 16.73 0.09
C THR A 38 2.03 16.45 -1.34
N THR A 39 1.37 17.06 -2.32
CA THR A 39 1.76 17.01 -3.73
C THR A 39 3.09 17.73 -3.94
N ALA A 40 3.24 18.94 -3.40
CA ALA A 40 4.47 19.73 -3.49
C ALA A 40 5.66 19.01 -2.85
N ALA A 41 5.48 18.46 -1.64
CA ALA A 41 6.50 17.69 -0.95
C ALA A 41 6.99 16.50 -1.78
N LEU A 42 6.07 15.82 -2.49
CA LEU A 42 6.43 14.70 -3.35
C LEU A 42 7.15 15.14 -4.62
N MET A 43 6.77 16.27 -5.21
CA MET A 43 7.50 16.85 -6.35
C MET A 43 8.96 17.16 -5.94
N TYR A 44 9.17 17.80 -4.79
CA TYR A 44 10.52 18.05 -4.25
C TYR A 44 11.28 16.77 -3.93
N ALA A 45 10.60 15.72 -3.47
CA ALA A 45 11.24 14.43 -3.24
C ALA A 45 11.71 13.80 -4.57
N MET A 46 10.90 13.85 -5.63
CA MET A 46 11.30 13.36 -6.95
C MET A 46 12.44 14.21 -7.54
N GLU A 47 12.37 15.53 -7.42
CA GLU A 47 13.46 16.44 -7.82
C GLU A 47 14.76 16.13 -7.07
N TYR A 48 14.69 15.84 -5.77
CA TYR A 48 15.84 15.40 -5.00
C TYR A 48 16.46 14.12 -5.57
N PHE A 49 15.65 13.10 -5.89
CA PHE A 49 16.16 11.87 -6.52
C PHE A 49 16.74 12.14 -7.92
N HIS A 50 16.14 13.04 -8.69
CA HIS A 50 16.61 13.43 -10.02
C HIS A 50 17.96 14.14 -9.96
N VAL A 51 18.07 15.21 -9.16
CA VAL A 51 19.24 16.09 -9.10
C VAL A 51 20.37 15.49 -8.26
N ALA A 52 20.08 14.96 -7.06
CA ALA A 52 21.13 14.50 -6.13
C ALA A 52 21.84 13.24 -6.64
N HIS A 53 21.17 12.43 -7.47
CA HIS A 53 21.72 11.18 -8.00
C HIS A 53 21.93 11.20 -9.52
N GLY A 54 21.62 12.31 -10.21
CA GLY A 54 21.70 12.40 -11.67
C GLY A 54 20.82 11.35 -12.38
N LEU A 55 19.69 10.98 -11.77
CA LEU A 55 18.79 9.97 -12.30
C LEU A 55 17.79 10.59 -13.25
N GLU A 56 17.41 9.91 -14.32
CA GLU A 56 16.28 10.32 -15.17
C GLU A 56 14.96 10.42 -14.39
N TRP A 57 14.01 11.24 -14.86
CA TRP A 57 12.74 11.46 -14.17
C TRP A 57 11.95 10.17 -13.92
N TRP A 58 11.98 9.21 -14.84
CA TRP A 58 11.31 7.92 -14.62
C TRP A 58 11.92 7.14 -13.45
N LEU A 59 13.25 7.21 -13.27
CA LEU A 59 13.94 6.60 -12.12
C LEU A 59 13.66 7.36 -10.83
N ALA A 60 13.55 8.69 -10.89
CA ALA A 60 13.13 9.49 -9.75
C ALA A 60 11.71 9.15 -9.28
N ILE A 61 10.77 8.96 -10.21
CA ILE A 61 9.40 8.47 -9.91
C ILE A 61 9.48 7.09 -9.24
N VAL A 62 10.26 6.16 -9.81
CA VAL A 62 10.45 4.80 -9.25
C VAL A 62 11.00 4.87 -7.83
N GLY A 63 12.07 5.64 -7.62
CA GLY A 63 12.73 5.81 -6.32
C GLY A 63 11.80 6.40 -5.27
N ALA A 64 11.10 7.49 -5.61
CA ALA A 64 10.12 8.11 -4.71
C ALA A 64 8.97 7.14 -4.36
N THR A 65 8.50 6.36 -5.34
CA THR A 65 7.45 5.34 -5.12
C THR A 65 7.92 4.27 -4.14
N VAL A 66 9.10 3.68 -4.38
CA VAL A 66 9.67 2.62 -3.53
C VAL A 66 9.95 3.15 -2.12
N PHE A 67 10.48 4.37 -2.01
CA PHE A 67 10.74 5.03 -0.73
C PHE A 67 9.45 5.19 0.09
N MET A 68 8.41 5.78 -0.52
CA MET A 68 7.12 5.98 0.15
C MET A 68 6.48 4.66 0.56
N ARG A 69 6.51 3.65 -0.33
CA ARG A 69 6.02 2.30 -0.05
C ARG A 69 6.75 1.63 1.11
N THR A 70 8.06 1.85 1.21
CA THR A 70 8.88 1.30 2.29
C THR A 70 8.55 1.95 3.63
N ILE A 71 8.34 3.26 3.66
CA ILE A 71 7.95 3.99 4.88
C ILE A 71 6.54 3.60 5.35
N THR A 72 5.61 3.34 4.43
CA THR A 72 4.24 2.94 4.79
C THR A 72 4.13 1.45 5.15
N PHE A 73 5.14 0.64 4.85
CA PHE A 73 5.13 -0.81 5.09
C PHE A 73 4.79 -1.23 6.54
N PRO A 74 5.33 -0.61 7.61
CA PRO A 74 4.98 -0.98 8.98
C PRO A 74 3.49 -0.81 9.30
N LEU A 75 2.83 0.16 8.66
CA LEU A 75 1.39 0.39 8.80
C LEU A 75 0.58 -0.75 8.18
N ILE A 76 1.03 -1.27 7.05
CA ILE A 76 0.44 -2.46 6.41
C ILE A 76 0.57 -3.67 7.33
N VAL A 77 1.73 -3.87 7.96
CA VAL A 77 1.90 -4.98 8.92
C VAL A 77 0.98 -4.83 10.14
N MET A 78 0.80 -3.61 10.64
CA MET A 78 -0.18 -3.33 11.70
C MET A 78 -1.60 -3.70 11.27
N GLN A 79 -2.00 -3.35 10.04
CA GLN A 79 -3.30 -3.73 9.48
C GLN A 79 -3.42 -5.25 9.38
N MET A 80 -2.42 -5.95 8.82
CA MET A 80 -2.42 -7.41 8.69
C MET A 80 -2.66 -8.12 10.02
N ARG A 81 -1.97 -7.68 11.09
CA ARG A 81 -2.16 -8.21 12.45
C ARG A 81 -3.60 -8.02 12.93
N ASN A 82 -4.17 -6.83 12.71
CA ASN A 82 -5.53 -6.51 13.14
C ASN A 82 -6.59 -7.28 12.32
N THR A 83 -6.37 -7.46 11.02
CA THR A 83 -7.23 -8.25 10.14
C THR A 83 -7.20 -9.73 10.52
N ALA A 84 -6.03 -10.29 10.86
CA ALA A 84 -5.95 -11.66 11.35
C ALA A 84 -6.76 -11.85 12.63
N LYS A 85 -6.67 -10.91 13.59
CA LYS A 85 -7.52 -10.93 14.81
C LYS A 85 -9.01 -10.81 14.48
N MET A 86 -9.38 -9.99 13.48
CA MET A 86 -10.76 -9.87 13.02
C MET A 86 -11.29 -11.19 12.44
N GLN A 87 -10.46 -11.95 11.74
CA GLN A 87 -10.83 -13.27 11.25
C GLN A 87 -11.06 -14.24 12.41
N LEU A 88 -10.26 -14.18 13.48
CA LEU A 88 -10.48 -14.98 14.68
C LEU A 88 -11.78 -14.63 15.42
N CYS A 89 -12.21 -13.36 15.41
CA CYS A 89 -13.46 -12.95 16.08
C CYS A 89 -14.72 -13.16 15.21
N LYS A 90 -14.57 -13.33 13.90
CA LYS A 90 -15.66 -13.52 12.94
C LYS A 90 -16.73 -14.55 13.38
N PRO A 91 -16.40 -15.78 13.82
CA PRO A 91 -17.41 -16.77 14.21
C PRO A 91 -18.24 -16.33 15.43
N GLU A 92 -17.64 -15.63 16.40
CA GLU A 92 -18.35 -15.13 17.58
C GLU A 92 -19.28 -13.96 17.22
N LEU A 93 -18.87 -13.13 16.26
CA LEU A 93 -19.72 -12.08 15.69
C LEU A 93 -20.90 -12.64 14.90
N GLU A 94 -20.69 -13.69 14.10
CA GLU A 94 -21.74 -14.37 13.35
C GLU A 94 -22.76 -15.04 14.28
N ALA A 95 -22.31 -15.69 15.35
CA ALA A 95 -23.19 -16.25 16.37
C ALA A 95 -24.01 -15.18 17.10
N LEU A 96 -23.41 -14.01 17.37
CA LEU A 96 -24.11 -12.86 17.95
C LEU A 96 -25.16 -12.31 16.98
N GLN A 97 -24.83 -12.21 15.69
CA GLN A 97 -25.75 -11.76 14.65
C GLN A 97 -26.93 -12.74 14.46
N ALA A 98 -26.69 -14.05 14.54
CA ALA A 98 -27.75 -15.06 14.46
C ALA A 98 -28.75 -14.93 15.62
N LYS A 99 -28.26 -14.72 16.85
CA LYS A 99 -29.10 -14.47 18.04
C LYS A 99 -29.97 -13.22 17.91
N MET A 100 -29.48 -12.20 17.22
CA MET A 100 -30.27 -10.99 16.93
C MET A 100 -31.37 -11.25 15.92
N LYS A 101 -31.04 -11.93 14.81
CA LYS A 101 -32.03 -12.22 13.76
C LYS A 101 -33.14 -13.15 14.25
N SER A 102 -32.87 -14.01 15.24
CA SER A 102 -33.88 -14.85 15.87
C SER A 102 -34.82 -14.11 16.82
N ASN A 103 -34.55 -12.85 17.17
CA ASN A 103 -35.43 -11.99 17.97
C ASN A 103 -36.04 -10.89 17.06
N PRO A 104 -37.27 -11.06 16.55
CA PRO A 104 -37.85 -10.18 15.53
C PRO A 104 -38.25 -8.79 16.04
N GLN A 105 -38.25 -8.54 17.35
CA GLN A 105 -38.50 -7.20 17.88
C GLN A 105 -37.35 -6.27 17.49
N GLN A 106 -37.61 -5.38 16.52
CA GLN A 106 -36.77 -4.23 16.17
C GLN A 106 -36.84 -3.17 17.28
N ASP A 107 -36.42 -3.55 18.48
CA ASP A 107 -36.29 -2.62 19.60
C ASP A 107 -34.96 -1.86 19.47
N PRO A 108 -34.97 -0.51 19.42
CA PRO A 108 -33.76 0.31 19.49
C PRO A 108 -32.84 -0.07 20.67
N GLU A 109 -33.40 -0.55 21.79
CA GLU A 109 -32.64 -1.01 22.94
C GLU A 109 -31.88 -2.31 22.65
N LEU A 110 -32.48 -3.24 21.92
CA LEU A 110 -31.86 -4.50 21.52
C LEU A 110 -30.71 -4.26 20.53
N ALA A 111 -30.87 -3.31 19.60
CA ALA A 111 -29.80 -2.88 18.71
C ALA A 111 -28.62 -2.29 19.51
N ASN A 112 -28.89 -1.43 20.48
CA ASN A 112 -27.84 -0.88 21.36
C ASN A 112 -27.14 -1.95 22.20
N ALA A 113 -27.88 -2.94 22.72
CA ALA A 113 -27.31 -4.08 23.42
C ALA A 113 -26.40 -4.91 22.51
N TYR A 114 -26.82 -5.16 21.25
CA TYR A 114 -26.00 -5.82 20.24
C TYR A 114 -24.70 -5.07 19.96
N TYR A 115 -24.75 -3.75 19.76
CA TYR A 115 -23.54 -2.95 19.56
C TYR A 115 -22.58 -3.06 20.75
N LYS A 116 -23.09 -3.06 21.99
CA LYS A 116 -22.27 -3.26 23.20
C LYS A 116 -21.63 -4.65 23.24
N GLU A 117 -22.37 -5.71 22.91
CA GLU A 117 -21.83 -7.07 22.85
C GLU A 117 -20.78 -7.22 21.74
N MET A 118 -21.03 -6.67 20.56
CA MET A 118 -20.06 -6.64 19.47
C MET A 118 -18.77 -5.91 19.89
N GLN A 119 -18.88 -4.79 20.59
CA GLN A 119 -17.72 -4.07 21.14
C GLN A 119 -16.97 -4.89 22.19
N LYS A 120 -17.67 -5.66 23.05
CA LYS A 120 -17.04 -6.58 24.01
C LYS A 120 -16.26 -7.68 23.28
N VAL A 121 -16.82 -8.23 22.20
CA VAL A 121 -16.13 -9.21 21.35
C VAL A 121 -14.87 -8.58 20.76
N TRP A 122 -14.94 -7.41 20.13
CA TRP A 122 -13.73 -6.75 19.61
C TRP A 122 -12.68 -6.47 20.69
N LYS A 123 -13.09 -6.02 21.89
CA LYS A 123 -12.17 -5.84 23.02
C LYS A 123 -11.54 -7.15 23.48
N LYS A 124 -12.30 -8.25 23.52
CA LYS A 124 -11.83 -9.59 23.89
C LYS A 124 -10.72 -10.08 22.96
N TYR A 125 -10.81 -9.80 21.66
CA TYR A 125 -9.80 -10.18 20.66
C TYR A 125 -8.75 -9.08 20.39
N ASP A 126 -8.78 -7.96 21.14
CA ASP A 126 -7.91 -6.78 20.91
C ASP A 126 -7.92 -6.31 19.44
N VAL A 127 -9.13 -6.23 18.89
CA VAL A 127 -9.41 -5.78 17.53
C VAL A 127 -9.78 -4.30 17.57
N ASN A 128 -9.13 -3.51 16.73
CA ASN A 128 -9.48 -2.11 16.52
C ASN A 128 -10.03 -1.91 15.09
N PRO A 129 -11.33 -1.59 14.91
CA PRO A 129 -11.93 -1.41 13.58
C PRO A 129 -11.22 -0.34 12.74
N VAL A 130 -10.77 0.75 13.36
CA VAL A 130 -10.08 1.86 12.66
C VAL A 130 -8.75 1.40 12.09
N LYS A 131 -8.00 0.54 12.80
CA LYS A 131 -6.74 -0.02 12.30
C LYS A 131 -6.92 -0.88 11.05
N SER A 132 -8.11 -1.46 10.84
CA SER A 132 -8.42 -2.21 9.61
C SER A 132 -8.53 -1.30 8.37
N PHE A 133 -8.95 -0.04 8.56
CA PHE A 133 -9.13 0.94 7.49
C PHE A 133 -7.95 1.90 7.33
N ALA A 134 -7.05 1.97 8.33
CA ALA A 134 -5.89 2.84 8.35
C ALA A 134 -5.07 2.86 7.04
N PRO A 135 -4.75 1.72 6.39
CA PRO A 135 -4.01 1.79 5.13
C PRO A 135 -4.81 2.40 3.98
N ILE A 136 -6.13 2.21 3.90
CA ILE A 136 -6.93 2.92 2.88
C ILE A 136 -6.86 4.43 3.10
N LEU A 137 -6.99 4.87 4.36
CA LEU A 137 -6.93 6.28 4.73
C LEU A 137 -5.58 6.93 4.44
N ILE A 138 -4.49 6.17 4.42
CA ILE A 138 -3.14 6.68 4.16
C ILE A 138 -2.78 6.53 2.67
N ASN A 139 -3.10 5.39 2.07
CA ASN A 139 -2.74 5.11 0.68
C ASN A 139 -3.55 5.93 -0.32
N ALA A 140 -4.83 6.25 -0.05
CA ALA A 140 -5.62 7.06 -0.96
C ALA A 140 -5.05 8.50 -1.10
N PRO A 141 -4.77 9.26 -0.03
CA PRO A 141 -4.09 10.55 -0.13
C PRO A 141 -2.70 10.49 -0.76
N VAL A 142 -1.92 9.44 -0.47
CA VAL A 142 -0.61 9.23 -1.09
C VAL A 142 -0.77 9.03 -2.60
N PHE A 143 -1.69 8.16 -3.02
CA PHE A 143 -1.99 7.91 -4.43
C PHE A 143 -2.43 9.19 -5.16
N ILE A 144 -3.34 9.95 -4.56
CA ILE A 144 -3.82 11.22 -5.09
C ILE A 144 -2.65 12.22 -5.22
N SER A 145 -1.75 12.26 -4.23
CA SER A 145 -0.59 13.13 -4.24
C SER A 145 0.38 12.77 -5.36
N PHE A 146 0.69 11.48 -5.57
CA PHE A 146 1.49 11.00 -6.71
C PHE A 146 0.85 11.33 -8.05
N PHE A 147 -0.44 11.04 -8.20
CA PHE A 147 -1.17 11.31 -9.44
C PHE A 147 -1.10 12.79 -9.81
N PHE A 148 -1.45 13.69 -8.89
CA PHE A 148 -1.39 15.13 -9.15
C PHE A 148 0.03 15.66 -9.30
N ALA A 149 1.01 15.10 -8.56
CA ALA A 149 2.39 15.53 -8.67
C ALA A 149 2.92 15.30 -10.08
N ILE A 150 2.79 14.06 -10.56
CA ILE A 150 3.27 13.65 -11.86
C ILE A 150 2.46 14.32 -12.98
N SER A 151 1.13 14.41 -12.85
CA SER A 151 0.29 15.04 -13.88
C SER A 151 0.55 16.54 -14.03
N LYS A 152 0.86 17.23 -12.94
CA LYS A 152 1.24 18.65 -13.00
C LYS A 152 2.66 18.84 -13.51
N MET A 153 3.59 17.97 -13.14
CA MET A 153 4.95 17.99 -13.68
C MET A 153 4.96 17.75 -15.19
N ALA A 154 4.16 16.80 -15.68
CA ALA A 154 3.92 16.60 -17.10
C ALA A 154 3.48 17.87 -17.84
N GLN A 155 2.79 18.81 -17.19
CA GLN A 155 2.33 20.04 -17.84
C GLN A 155 3.27 21.24 -17.67
N GLY A 156 4.14 21.21 -16.66
CA GLY A 156 4.86 22.40 -16.19
C GLY A 156 6.37 22.25 -16.03
N VAL A 157 6.91 21.05 -16.24
CA VAL A 157 8.35 20.76 -16.14
C VAL A 157 8.87 20.37 -17.52
N PRO A 158 9.63 21.22 -18.22
CA PRO A 158 10.10 20.93 -19.58
C PRO A 158 11.00 19.69 -19.66
N SER A 159 11.83 19.43 -18.64
CA SER A 159 12.69 18.24 -18.61
C SER A 159 11.91 16.90 -18.58
N PHE A 160 10.60 16.92 -18.33
CA PHE A 160 9.76 15.73 -18.37
C PHE A 160 9.56 15.17 -19.79
N GLU A 161 9.71 16.00 -20.83
CA GLU A 161 9.58 15.62 -22.23
C GLU A 161 10.70 14.69 -22.72
N SER A 162 11.82 14.63 -21.99
CA SER A 162 12.97 13.77 -22.32
C SER A 162 13.44 12.90 -21.15
N GLY A 163 12.71 12.93 -20.03
CA GLY A 163 13.11 12.27 -18.78
C GLY A 163 12.66 10.81 -18.64
N GLY A 164 12.14 10.21 -19.71
CA GLY A 164 11.62 8.84 -19.72
C GLY A 164 12.64 7.78 -20.18
N PRO A 165 12.31 6.48 -20.07
CA PRO A 165 13.17 5.42 -20.57
C PRO A 165 13.24 5.45 -22.11
N SER A 166 14.21 4.76 -22.70
CA SER A 166 14.45 4.80 -24.16
C SER A 166 13.24 4.47 -25.04
N MET A 167 12.32 3.61 -24.56
CA MET A 167 11.08 3.28 -25.29
C MET A 167 9.96 4.31 -25.10
N TYR A 168 10.02 5.12 -24.05
CA TYR A 168 8.99 6.08 -23.63
C TYR A 168 9.67 7.38 -23.17
N PRO A 169 10.38 8.10 -24.06
CA PRO A 169 11.24 9.22 -23.66
C PRO A 169 10.46 10.42 -23.10
N ASP A 170 9.25 10.63 -23.59
CA ASP A 170 8.40 11.76 -23.20
C ASP A 170 7.38 11.32 -22.14
N LEU A 171 7.64 11.71 -20.88
CA LEU A 171 6.76 11.39 -19.76
C LEU A 171 5.52 12.29 -19.68
N SER A 172 5.49 13.38 -20.44
CA SER A 172 4.43 14.39 -20.43
C SER A 172 3.25 14.02 -21.32
N MET A 173 3.51 13.34 -22.43
CA MET A 173 2.50 13.00 -23.41
C MET A 173 1.73 11.72 -23.04
N ALA A 174 0.60 11.49 -23.71
CA ALA A 174 -0.10 10.20 -23.68
C ALA A 174 0.68 9.12 -24.46
N ASP A 175 0.51 7.84 -24.12
CA ASP A 175 1.12 6.76 -24.90
C ASP A 175 0.33 6.50 -26.20
N PRO A 176 0.90 6.79 -27.39
CA PRO A 176 0.20 6.58 -28.66
C PRO A 176 -0.05 5.10 -28.98
N THR A 177 0.69 4.19 -28.34
CA THR A 177 0.60 2.74 -28.59
C THR A 177 -0.37 2.02 -27.65
N TYR A 178 -0.89 2.71 -26.62
CA TYR A 178 -1.71 2.14 -25.54
C TYR A 178 -1.03 1.02 -24.72
N SER A 179 0.26 0.76 -24.95
CA SER A 179 1.03 -0.28 -24.28
C SER A 179 1.13 -0.05 -22.76
N LEU A 180 1.34 1.19 -22.31
CA LEU A 180 1.44 1.56 -20.90
C LEU A 180 0.11 1.44 -20.14
N PRO A 181 -1.03 1.95 -20.67
CA PRO A 181 -2.35 1.65 -20.11
C PRO A 181 -2.64 0.16 -19.99
N ILE A 182 -2.34 -0.63 -21.03
CA ILE A 182 -2.53 -2.09 -21.03
C ILE A 182 -1.63 -2.74 -19.97
N LEU A 183 -0.34 -2.39 -19.92
CA LEU A 183 0.60 -2.96 -18.95
C LEU A 183 0.23 -2.60 -17.51
N SER A 184 -0.18 -1.36 -17.26
CA SER A 184 -0.68 -0.93 -15.96
C SER A 184 -1.93 -1.70 -15.53
N SER A 185 -2.89 -1.88 -16.45
CA SER A 185 -4.08 -2.70 -16.20
C SER A 185 -3.73 -4.16 -15.90
N LEU A 186 -2.79 -4.76 -16.65
CA LEU A 186 -2.34 -6.14 -16.42
C LEU A 186 -1.64 -6.29 -15.05
N THR A 187 -0.78 -5.34 -14.67
CA THR A 187 -0.12 -5.37 -13.36
C THR A 187 -1.11 -5.14 -12.20
N PHE A 188 -2.12 -4.31 -12.40
CA PHE A 188 -3.21 -4.14 -11.45
C PHE A 188 -4.04 -5.42 -11.31
N LEU A 189 -4.41 -6.04 -12.43
CA LEU A 189 -5.13 -7.32 -12.44
C LEU A 189 -4.31 -8.42 -11.74
N ALA A 190 -3.01 -8.51 -12.01
CA ALA A 190 -2.12 -9.42 -11.29
C ALA A 190 -2.14 -9.13 -9.78
N SER A 191 -2.15 -7.86 -9.37
CA SER A 191 -2.28 -7.47 -7.97
C SER A 191 -3.61 -7.91 -7.35
N VAL A 192 -4.72 -7.86 -8.09
CA VAL A 192 -6.03 -8.39 -7.67
C VAL A 192 -5.97 -9.91 -7.46
N GLU A 193 -5.43 -10.67 -8.42
CA GLU A 193 -5.34 -12.13 -8.32
C GLU A 193 -4.39 -12.59 -7.21
N LEU A 194 -3.29 -11.87 -7.03
CA LEU A 194 -2.36 -12.09 -5.94
C LEU A 194 -2.91 -11.59 -4.60
N GLY A 195 -4.10 -11.00 -4.53
CA GLY A 195 -4.64 -10.39 -3.31
C GLY A 195 -3.69 -9.36 -2.69
N ALA A 196 -2.95 -8.67 -3.55
CA ALA A 196 -1.96 -7.64 -3.25
C ALA A 196 -2.56 -6.23 -3.28
N VAL A 197 -3.89 -6.11 -3.44
CA VAL A 197 -4.57 -4.82 -3.40
C VAL A 197 -4.60 -4.34 -1.95
N GLU A 198 -3.87 -3.26 -1.70
CA GLU A 198 -3.69 -2.71 -0.37
C GLU A 198 -5.01 -2.27 0.27
N GLY A 199 -5.08 -2.39 1.59
CA GLY A 199 -6.28 -2.00 2.34
C GLY A 199 -7.45 -2.97 2.17
N MET A 200 -7.42 -3.88 1.20
CA MET A 200 -8.45 -4.89 1.00
C MET A 200 -8.07 -6.21 1.68
N GLN A 201 -9.06 -6.88 2.26
CA GLN A 201 -8.85 -8.16 2.94
C GLN A 201 -8.65 -9.30 1.93
N THR A 202 -7.88 -10.32 2.33
CA THR A 202 -7.60 -11.54 1.57
C THR A 202 -8.84 -12.38 1.24
N SER A 203 -10.01 -12.10 1.84
CA SER A 203 -11.29 -12.73 1.52
C SER A 203 -12.23 -11.78 0.77
N GLN A 204 -11.78 -11.22 -0.35
CA GLN A 204 -12.71 -10.53 -1.25
C GLN A 204 -13.82 -11.50 -1.67
N SER A 205 -15.07 -11.05 -1.55
CA SER A 205 -16.21 -11.76 -2.13
C SER A 205 -15.96 -11.97 -3.63
N ALA A 206 -16.49 -13.06 -4.19
CA ALA A 206 -16.39 -13.32 -5.63
C ALA A 206 -16.88 -12.12 -6.46
N GLN A 207 -17.93 -11.45 -5.97
CA GLN A 207 -18.48 -10.24 -6.59
C GLN A 207 -17.47 -9.07 -6.61
N MET A 208 -16.74 -8.83 -5.53
CA MET A 208 -15.71 -7.78 -5.49
C MET A 208 -14.56 -8.09 -6.46
N LYS A 209 -14.13 -9.35 -6.56
CA LYS A 209 -13.09 -9.75 -7.52
C LYS A 209 -13.54 -9.50 -8.96
N TRP A 210 -14.75 -9.89 -9.32
CA TRP A 210 -15.30 -9.63 -10.66
C TRP A 210 -15.42 -8.15 -10.96
N PHE A 211 -15.86 -7.35 -9.98
CA PHE A 211 -15.86 -5.90 -10.10
C PHE A 211 -14.47 -5.34 -10.38
N LEU A 212 -13.44 -5.74 -9.61
CA LEU A 212 -12.07 -5.26 -9.83
C LEU A 212 -11.47 -5.74 -11.16
N ARG A 213 -11.83 -6.93 -11.64
CA ARG A 213 -11.44 -7.42 -12.98
C ARG A 213 -12.07 -6.57 -14.08
N ALA A 214 -13.36 -6.27 -13.98
CA ALA A 214 -14.04 -5.39 -14.92
C ALA A 214 -13.43 -3.97 -14.88
N LEU A 215 -13.10 -3.48 -13.69
CA LEU A 215 -12.42 -2.19 -13.50
C LEU A 215 -11.04 -2.19 -14.18
N ALA A 216 -10.26 -3.27 -14.07
CA ALA A 216 -8.97 -3.38 -14.74
C ALA A 216 -9.10 -3.22 -16.26
N VAL A 217 -10.07 -3.90 -16.89
CA VAL A 217 -10.31 -3.78 -18.33
C VAL A 217 -10.78 -2.37 -18.70
N ALA A 218 -11.71 -1.80 -17.93
CA ALA A 218 -12.22 -0.45 -18.16
C ALA A 218 -11.14 0.64 -18.00
N MET A 219 -10.12 0.41 -17.17
CA MET A 219 -9.04 1.37 -16.96
C MET A 219 -8.23 1.67 -18.22
N VAL A 220 -8.14 0.74 -19.18
CA VAL A 220 -7.35 0.95 -20.41
C VAL A 220 -7.85 2.16 -21.22
N PRO A 221 -9.11 2.21 -21.68
CA PRO A 221 -9.62 3.40 -22.39
C PRO A 221 -9.78 4.63 -21.47
N LEU A 222 -10.10 4.43 -20.18
CA LEU A 222 -10.29 5.54 -19.24
C LEU A 222 -9.00 6.31 -18.93
N THR A 223 -7.85 5.65 -19.02
CA THR A 223 -6.55 6.23 -18.67
C THR A 223 -5.68 6.47 -19.90
N ALA A 224 -6.16 6.17 -21.11
CA ALA A 224 -5.40 6.29 -22.34
C ALA A 224 -4.85 7.70 -22.61
N SER A 225 -5.53 8.75 -22.14
CA SER A 225 -5.10 10.14 -22.29
C SER A 225 -4.14 10.62 -21.19
N PHE A 226 -3.79 9.76 -20.23
CA PHE A 226 -2.94 10.16 -19.11
C PHE A 226 -1.47 10.21 -19.52
N PRO A 227 -0.67 11.11 -18.91
CA PRO A 227 0.76 11.19 -19.17
C PRO A 227 1.49 9.87 -18.89
N GLN A 228 2.48 9.54 -19.71
CA GLN A 228 3.29 8.32 -19.57
C GLN A 228 3.94 8.20 -18.18
N GLY A 229 4.33 9.33 -17.57
CA GLY A 229 4.88 9.35 -16.20
C GLY A 229 3.92 8.77 -15.13
N VAL A 230 2.61 8.91 -15.30
CA VAL A 230 1.62 8.36 -14.36
C VAL A 230 1.67 6.83 -14.37
N PHE A 231 1.88 6.24 -15.54
CA PHE A 231 2.00 4.79 -15.69
C PHE A 231 3.30 4.25 -15.09
N VAL A 232 4.40 5.00 -15.16
CA VAL A 232 5.66 4.64 -14.46
C VAL A 232 5.39 4.45 -12.96
N TYR A 233 4.66 5.37 -12.35
CA TYR A 233 4.24 5.25 -10.95
C TYR A 233 3.33 4.04 -10.70
N TRP A 234 2.26 3.88 -11.47
CA TRP A 234 1.29 2.81 -11.27
C TRP A 234 1.90 1.41 -11.43
N ILE A 235 2.67 1.20 -12.50
CA ILE A 235 3.33 -0.08 -12.77
C ILE A 235 4.32 -0.40 -11.64
N THR A 236 5.16 0.57 -11.25
CA THR A 236 6.11 0.40 -10.14
C THR A 236 5.39 0.05 -8.83
N SER A 237 4.32 0.77 -8.53
CA SER A 237 3.49 0.56 -7.35
C SER A 237 2.85 -0.84 -7.32
N ASN A 238 2.34 -1.31 -8.45
CA ASN A 238 1.73 -2.64 -8.57
C ASN A 238 2.77 -3.75 -8.42
N ILE A 239 3.95 -3.61 -9.05
CA ILE A 239 5.07 -4.54 -8.90
C ILE A 239 5.52 -4.60 -7.45
N PHE A 240 5.68 -3.45 -6.79
CA PHE A 240 6.01 -3.39 -5.36
C PHE A 240 4.97 -4.11 -4.52
N SER A 241 3.68 -3.89 -4.78
CA SER A 241 2.58 -4.56 -4.08
C SER A 241 2.65 -6.09 -4.23
N GLY A 242 2.93 -6.58 -5.42
CA GLY A 242 3.13 -8.00 -5.69
C GLY A 242 4.34 -8.59 -4.96
N PHE A 243 5.47 -7.90 -4.99
CA PHE A 243 6.68 -8.26 -4.26
C PHE A 243 6.44 -8.30 -2.74
N GLN A 244 5.86 -7.22 -2.20
CA GLN A 244 5.49 -7.10 -0.79
C GLN A 244 4.55 -8.24 -0.37
N THR A 245 3.55 -8.56 -1.19
CA THR A 245 2.59 -9.64 -0.92
C THR A 245 3.26 -11.00 -0.90
N SER A 246 4.23 -11.23 -1.79
CA SER A 246 5.00 -12.47 -1.84
C SER A 246 5.79 -12.69 -0.55
N ILE A 247 6.45 -11.65 -0.02
CA ILE A 247 7.17 -11.70 1.27
C ILE A 247 6.20 -11.92 2.43
N THR A 248 5.14 -11.11 2.51
CA THR A 248 4.23 -11.07 3.66
C THR A 248 3.34 -12.32 3.78
N ARG A 249 3.17 -13.09 2.70
CA ARG A 249 2.45 -14.36 2.71
C ARG A 249 3.24 -15.52 3.31
N THR A 250 4.56 -15.42 3.37
CA THR A 250 5.42 -16.50 3.89
C THR A 250 5.16 -16.76 5.38
N LYS A 251 5.25 -18.03 5.79
CA LYS A 251 5.11 -18.42 7.21
C LYS A 251 6.18 -17.77 8.08
N ALA A 252 7.40 -17.66 7.57
CA ALA A 252 8.53 -17.02 8.25
C ALA A 252 8.21 -15.56 8.59
N PHE A 253 7.78 -14.76 7.61
CA PHE A 253 7.41 -13.37 7.85
C PHE A 253 6.28 -13.24 8.88
N LYS A 254 5.22 -14.05 8.73
CA LYS A 254 4.07 -14.02 9.66
C LYS A 254 4.49 -14.36 11.08
N SER A 255 5.36 -15.36 11.27
CA SER A 255 5.88 -15.75 12.58
C SER A 255 6.75 -14.63 13.19
N THR A 256 7.72 -14.09 12.44
CA THR A 256 8.59 -13.00 12.90
C THR A 256 7.80 -11.75 13.27
N MET A 257 6.77 -11.43 12.48
CA MET A 257 5.93 -10.25 12.74
C MET A 257 4.77 -10.55 13.69
N GLY A 258 4.67 -11.73 14.31
CA GLY A 258 3.62 -12.04 15.28
C GLY A 258 2.20 -11.92 14.71
N ILE A 259 2.01 -12.26 13.44
CA ILE A 259 0.70 -12.31 12.78
C ILE A 259 0.06 -13.66 13.11
N PRO A 260 -1.13 -13.70 13.74
CA PRO A 260 -1.81 -14.96 14.06
C PRO A 260 -2.07 -15.83 12.83
N ASP A 261 -1.93 -17.15 12.99
CA ASP A 261 -2.36 -18.11 11.97
C ASP A 261 -3.88 -18.30 12.02
N VAL A 262 -4.51 -18.08 10.87
CA VAL A 262 -5.97 -18.03 10.68
C VAL A 262 -6.45 -19.10 9.70
N SER A 263 -5.54 -19.93 9.16
CA SER A 263 -5.89 -21.05 8.26
C SER A 263 -6.94 -21.97 8.89
N ALA A 264 -6.83 -22.17 10.20
CA ALA A 264 -7.79 -22.85 11.07
C ALA A 264 -9.24 -22.37 10.96
N VAL A 265 -9.42 -21.04 10.87
CA VAL A 265 -10.74 -20.39 10.85
C VAL A 265 -11.27 -20.28 9.42
N ALA A 266 -10.37 -20.23 8.43
CA ALA A 266 -10.73 -20.27 7.01
C ALA A 266 -11.25 -21.65 6.57
N GLU A 267 -10.78 -22.73 7.19
CA GLU A 267 -11.18 -24.12 6.91
C GLU A 267 -12.42 -24.58 7.69
N ALA A 268 -12.86 -23.80 8.68
CA ALA A 268 -14.07 -24.13 9.44
C ALA A 268 -15.32 -23.84 8.59
N PRO A 269 -16.20 -24.82 8.32
CA PRO A 269 -17.42 -24.57 7.58
C PRO A 269 -18.27 -23.55 8.33
N ALA A 270 -18.79 -22.56 7.62
CA ALA A 270 -19.60 -21.48 8.18
C ALA A 270 -20.79 -22.00 9.02
N GLU A 271 -21.32 -23.18 8.68
CA GLU A 271 -22.37 -23.87 9.45
C GLU A 271 -21.89 -24.47 10.78
N ALA A 272 -20.64 -24.92 10.89
CA ALA A 272 -20.08 -25.43 12.15
C ALA A 272 -19.78 -24.29 13.15
N ALA A 273 -19.59 -23.06 12.66
CA ALA A 273 -19.51 -21.86 13.50
C ALA A 273 -20.87 -21.43 14.08
N LEU A 274 -21.98 -21.80 13.41
CA LEU A 274 -23.36 -21.50 13.81
C LEU A 274 -23.93 -22.50 14.83
N GLY A 275 -23.33 -23.69 14.99
CA GLY A 275 -23.84 -24.75 15.85
C GLY A 275 -22.82 -25.18 16.91
N ARG A 276 -23.01 -24.73 18.15
CA ARG A 276 -22.26 -25.14 19.35
C ARG A 276 -20.75 -25.08 19.15
N VAL A 277 -20.27 -23.84 19.20
CA VAL A 277 -18.88 -23.43 19.41
C VAL A 277 -18.10 -24.46 20.25
N GLN A 278 -17.35 -25.34 19.58
CA GLN A 278 -16.30 -26.13 20.22
C GLN A 278 -15.02 -25.29 20.27
N LEU A 279 -15.10 -24.16 20.97
CA LEU A 279 -13.92 -23.37 21.35
C LEU A 279 -12.88 -24.28 22.01
N ASP A 280 -13.32 -25.30 22.75
CA ASP A 280 -12.44 -26.28 23.40
C ASP A 280 -11.66 -27.17 22.42
N ARG A 281 -12.23 -27.58 21.28
CA ARG A 281 -11.46 -28.30 20.24
C ARG A 281 -10.51 -27.38 19.48
N PHE A 282 -10.90 -26.12 19.30
CA PHE A 282 -10.03 -25.08 18.76
C PHE A 282 -8.84 -24.82 19.73
N GLN A 283 -9.10 -24.67 21.03
CA GLN A 283 -8.10 -24.59 22.10
C GLN A 283 -7.17 -25.81 22.15
N LYS A 284 -7.72 -27.01 21.95
CA LYS A 284 -6.98 -28.28 22.01
C LYS A 284 -6.10 -28.53 20.79
N LYS A 285 -6.46 -28.01 19.61
CA LYS A 285 -5.69 -28.15 18.35
C LYS A 285 -4.59 -27.09 18.18
N TYR A 286 -4.78 -25.88 18.71
CA TYR A 286 -3.86 -24.75 18.53
C TYR A 286 -2.99 -24.42 19.75
N GLY A 287 -3.14 -25.15 20.86
CA GLY A 287 -2.35 -24.92 22.07
C GLY A 287 -2.72 -23.60 22.77
N ALA A 288 -2.03 -23.32 23.88
CA ALA A 288 -2.41 -22.34 24.91
C ALA A 288 -2.95 -21.00 24.36
N THR A 289 -3.88 -20.42 25.13
CA THR A 289 -4.38 -19.05 25.01
C THR A 289 -3.36 -18.15 24.32
N PRO A 290 -3.70 -17.33 23.30
CA PRO A 290 -2.80 -16.30 22.85
C PRO A 290 -2.46 -15.45 24.07
N THR A 291 -1.31 -15.73 24.67
CA THR A 291 -0.83 -15.01 25.83
C THR A 291 -0.34 -13.72 25.24
N LEU A 292 -1.22 -12.73 25.39
CA LEU A 292 -0.90 -11.32 25.46
C LEU A 292 0.56 -11.18 25.88
N HIS A 293 1.40 -10.61 25.02
CA HIS A 293 2.69 -10.08 25.49
C HIS A 293 2.36 -9.13 26.63
N LYS A 294 2.52 -9.60 27.87
CA LYS A 294 2.62 -8.72 29.01
C LYS A 294 3.87 -7.90 28.74
N ARG A 295 3.70 -6.58 28.64
CA ARG A 295 4.79 -5.61 28.82
C ARG A 295 5.67 -6.15 29.94
N PRO A 296 7.01 -6.21 29.80
CA PRO A 296 7.85 -6.73 30.87
C PRO A 296 7.49 -5.97 32.16
N PRO A 297 7.38 -6.66 33.30
CA PRO A 297 7.10 -5.97 34.55
C PRO A 297 8.20 -4.93 34.73
N THR A 298 7.81 -3.65 34.78
CA THR A 298 8.68 -2.60 35.32
C THR A 298 9.10 -3.14 36.68
N GLN A 299 10.38 -3.50 36.81
CA GLN A 299 10.92 -3.98 38.07
C GLN A 299 10.55 -2.95 39.13
N LYS A 300 9.64 -3.34 40.03
CA LYS A 300 9.59 -2.73 41.36
C LYS A 300 10.99 -2.90 41.92
N GLN A 301 11.77 -1.82 41.93
CA GLN A 301 12.91 -1.72 42.82
C GLN A 301 12.38 -1.94 44.24
N ARG A 302 12.67 -3.13 44.77
CA ARG A 302 12.51 -3.46 46.17
C ARG A 302 13.56 -2.68 46.95
N LYS A 303 13.08 -1.87 47.89
CA LYS A 303 13.66 -1.54 49.21
C LYS A 303 15.13 -1.09 49.27
N LYS A 304 15.33 0.14 49.73
CA LYS A 304 15.77 0.36 51.12
C LYS A 304 14.74 1.22 51.81
#